data_AF-A0A9W7EXA7-F1
#
_entry.id   AF-A0A9W7EXA7-F1
#
_cell.length_a   1.000
_cell.length_b   1.000
_cell.length_c   1.000
_cell.angle_alpha   90.00
_cell.angle_beta   90.00
_cell.angle_gamma   90.00
#
_symmetry.space_group_name_H-M   'P 1'
#
loop_
_entity.id
_entity.type
_entity.pdbx_description
1 polymer ?
#
loop_
_entity_poly.entity_id
_entity_poly.type
_entity_poly.pdbx_seq_one_letter_code
_entity_poly.pdbx_strand_id
1 'polypeptide(L)'
;MSTIISSLSSLEIQVSDKISDHICYRTSTSEEYTTLTTAFNSCPSSITLLIESVIGGRMISTYKLSTPIPCDEHQIELLELPSPKSGSPYPSGLEHVEFVIPSSCTSPSAFEFDHESVLRRFASEHPLVEWSFKATKKR
;
A
#
# COMPACT_ATOMS: atom_id res chain seq x y z
N MET A 1 21.49 1.12 -2.38
CA MET A 1 20.56 0.99 -1.24
C MET A 1 19.55 -0.07 -1.63
N SER A 2 19.33 -1.10 -0.80
CA SER A 2 18.24 -2.06 -1.05
C SER A 2 16.93 -1.36 -0.72
N THR A 3 16.01 -1.26 -1.68
CA THR A 3 14.65 -0.80 -1.40
C THR A 3 13.81 -1.97 -0.90
N ILE A 4 12.57 -1.69 -0.53
CA ILE A 4 11.59 -2.75 -0.22
C ILE A 4 11.25 -3.60 -1.45
N ILE A 5 11.29 -3.00 -2.66
CA ILE A 5 11.02 -3.67 -3.94
C ILE A 5 12.19 -4.58 -4.33
N SER A 6 13.43 -4.19 -4.06
CA SER A 6 14.62 -4.98 -4.45
C SER A 6 14.61 -6.41 -3.89
N SER A 7 13.87 -6.67 -2.81
CA SER A 7 13.70 -8.00 -2.23
C SER A 7 12.88 -8.95 -3.12
N LEU A 8 11.98 -8.43 -3.95
CA LEU A 8 11.10 -9.20 -4.85
C LEU A 8 11.88 -9.95 -5.94
N SER A 9 13.01 -9.42 -6.37
CA SER A 9 13.88 -10.06 -7.37
C SER A 9 14.34 -11.44 -6.93
N SER A 10 14.57 -11.65 -5.63
CA SER A 10 14.96 -12.96 -5.07
C SER A 10 13.83 -13.99 -5.06
N LEU A 11 12.58 -13.52 -5.23
CA LEU A 11 11.36 -14.32 -5.28
C LEU A 11 10.83 -14.48 -6.72
N GLU A 12 11.59 -14.04 -7.72
CA GLU A 12 11.21 -14.04 -9.14
C GLU A 12 9.91 -13.26 -9.42
N ILE A 13 9.58 -12.29 -8.56
CA ILE A 13 8.45 -11.38 -8.77
C ILE A 13 8.96 -10.12 -9.46
N GLN A 14 8.45 -9.86 -10.66
CA GLN A 14 8.71 -8.64 -11.41
C GLN A 14 7.52 -7.69 -11.28
N VAL A 15 7.80 -6.44 -10.89
CA VAL A 15 6.78 -5.39 -10.70
C VAL A 15 6.95 -4.19 -11.61
N SER A 16 7.98 -4.16 -12.46
CA SER A 16 8.28 -3.02 -13.34
C SER A 16 7.13 -2.67 -14.31
N ASP A 17 6.32 -3.65 -14.70
CA ASP A 17 5.12 -3.48 -15.53
C ASP A 17 3.82 -3.25 -14.72
N LYS A 18 3.91 -3.22 -13.39
CA LYS A 18 2.76 -3.07 -12.49
C LYS A 18 2.60 -1.61 -12.06
N ILE A 19 1.36 -1.23 -11.81
CA ILE A 19 1.02 0.11 -11.33
C ILE A 19 1.22 0.13 -9.82
N SER A 20 2.08 1.01 -9.30
CA SER A 20 2.21 1.23 -7.86
C SER A 20 0.98 1.95 -7.34
N ASP A 21 0.37 1.42 -6.28
CA ASP A 21 -0.77 2.06 -5.62
C ASP A 21 -0.27 3.05 -4.56
N HIS A 22 0.28 2.54 -3.45
CA HIS A 22 0.78 3.36 -2.36
C HIS A 22 1.96 2.73 -1.63
N ILE A 23 2.69 3.55 -0.88
CA ILE A 23 3.70 3.13 0.09
C ILE A 23 3.17 3.40 1.50
N CYS A 24 3.42 2.49 2.44
CA CYS A 24 2.97 2.62 3.82
C CYS A 24 4.13 3.00 4.75
N TYR A 25 3.95 4.07 5.52
CA TYR A 25 4.80 4.43 6.65
C TYR A 25 4.08 4.14 7.96
N ARG A 26 4.61 3.21 8.76
CA ARG A 26 4.07 2.91 10.09
C ARG A 26 4.49 3.98 11.09
N THR A 27 3.58 4.29 12.01
CA THR A 27 3.88 5.05 13.22
C THR A 27 3.84 4.12 14.43
N SER A 28 4.81 4.28 15.34
CA SER A 28 4.91 3.47 16.55
C SER A 28 4.06 4.02 17.69
N THR A 29 3.77 5.32 17.67
CA THR A 29 3.01 6.03 18.72
C THR A 29 1.90 6.89 18.12
N SER A 30 0.85 7.14 18.91
CA SER A 30 -0.25 8.01 18.50
C SER A 30 0.23 9.46 18.37
N GLU A 31 1.18 9.85 19.21
CA GLU A 31 1.82 11.16 19.22
C GLU A 31 2.59 11.40 17.90
N GLU A 32 3.32 10.40 17.42
CA GLU A 32 4.00 10.46 16.13
C GLU A 32 3.00 10.58 14.98
N TYR A 33 1.94 9.76 14.98
CA TYR A 33 0.85 9.87 13.99
C TYR A 33 0.30 11.30 13.94
N THR A 34 -0.09 11.85 15.08
CA THR A 34 -0.62 13.22 15.18
C THR A 34 0.39 14.27 14.75
N THR A 35 1.67 14.09 15.10
CA THR A 35 2.74 15.02 14.70
C THR A 35 2.89 15.04 13.17
N LEU A 36 2.93 13.87 12.54
CA LEU A 36 3.08 13.74 11.08
C LEU A 36 1.85 14.27 10.34
N THR A 37 0.63 13.90 10.74
CA THR A 37 -0.58 14.39 10.09
C THR A 37 -0.72 15.91 10.24
N THR A 38 -0.39 16.47 11.41
CA THR A 38 -0.37 17.92 11.62
C THR A 38 0.65 18.61 10.71
N ALA A 39 1.86 18.08 10.61
CA ALA A 39 2.90 18.63 9.73
C ALA A 39 2.49 18.56 8.25
N PHE A 40 1.96 17.43 7.78
CA PHE A 40 1.50 17.26 6.41
C PHE A 40 0.34 18.19 6.06
N ASN A 41 -0.67 18.27 6.93
CA ASN A 41 -1.81 19.15 6.74
C ASN A 41 -1.42 20.64 6.75
N SER A 42 -0.27 20.99 7.33
CA SER A 42 0.28 22.35 7.31
C SER A 42 1.03 22.70 6.02
N CYS A 43 1.25 21.73 5.11
CA CYS A 43 2.01 21.90 3.87
C CYS A 43 1.23 21.47 2.61
N PRO A 44 0.04 22.03 2.34
CA PRO A 44 -0.85 21.57 1.26
C PRO A 44 -0.26 21.69 -0.16
N SER A 45 0.75 22.54 -0.36
CA SER A 45 1.48 22.65 -1.64
C SER A 45 2.38 21.45 -1.94
N SER A 46 2.74 20.67 -0.93
CA SER A 46 3.66 19.53 -1.05
C SER A 46 2.96 18.19 -0.87
N ILE A 47 1.89 18.16 -0.07
CA ILE A 47 1.16 16.94 0.26
C ILE A 47 -0.31 17.26 0.51
N THR A 48 -1.21 16.44 -0.03
CA THR A 48 -2.66 16.64 0.07
C THR A 48 -3.30 15.44 0.72
N LEU A 49 -4.07 15.65 1.80
CA LEU A 49 -4.88 14.59 2.40
C LEU A 49 -5.99 14.17 1.42
N LEU A 50 -6.03 12.89 1.07
CA LEU A 50 -7.10 12.33 0.23
C LEU A 50 -8.25 11.81 1.09
N ILE A 51 -7.90 11.04 2.12
CA ILE A 51 -8.86 10.46 3.06
C ILE A 51 -8.20 10.21 4.40
N GLU A 52 -8.96 10.40 5.47
CA GLU A 52 -8.63 9.90 6.80
C GLU A 52 -9.87 9.17 7.33
N SER A 53 -9.72 7.93 7.78
CA SER A 53 -10.84 7.13 8.26
C SER A 53 -10.45 6.12 9.33
N VAL A 54 -11.44 5.67 10.10
CA VAL A 54 -11.25 4.61 11.10
C VAL A 54 -11.32 3.24 10.42
N ILE A 55 -10.20 2.53 10.38
CA ILE A 55 -10.10 1.18 9.78
C ILE A 55 -9.56 0.21 10.84
N GLY A 56 -10.36 -0.79 11.21
CA GLY A 56 -9.95 -1.78 12.20
C GLY A 56 -9.66 -1.19 13.60
N GLY A 57 -10.40 -0.14 13.97
CA GLY A 57 -10.32 0.50 15.29
C GLY A 57 -9.20 1.54 15.46
N ARG A 58 -8.59 2.00 14.37
CA ARG A 58 -7.51 3.00 14.38
C ARG A 58 -7.64 3.94 13.18
N MET A 59 -7.04 5.12 13.27
CA MET A 59 -7.03 6.08 12.17
C MET A 59 -6.03 5.63 11.09
N ILE A 60 -6.41 5.78 9.83
CA ILE A 60 -5.52 5.63 8.68
C ILE A 60 -5.74 6.83 7.77
N SER A 61 -4.66 7.56 7.48
CA SER A 61 -4.65 8.65 6.52
C SER A 61 -3.95 8.23 5.24
N THR A 62 -4.51 8.62 4.10
CA THR A 62 -3.85 8.48 2.78
C THR A 62 -3.64 9.86 2.20
N TYR A 63 -2.41 10.12 1.76
CA TYR A 63 -1.98 11.39 1.21
C TYR A 63 -1.49 11.24 -0.23
N LYS A 64 -1.72 12.26 -1.06
CA LYS A 64 -1.06 12.43 -2.36
C LYS A 64 0.11 13.39 -2.22
N LEU A 65 1.29 12.96 -2.64
CA LEU A 65 2.51 13.74 -2.67
C LEU A 65 2.59 14.54 -3.98
N SER A 66 3.02 15.80 -3.92
CA SER A 66 3.30 16.59 -5.13
C SER A 66 4.60 16.16 -5.82
N THR A 67 5.53 15.61 -5.05
CA THR A 67 6.78 14.98 -5.54
C THR A 67 6.74 13.49 -5.14
N PRO A 68 6.70 12.56 -6.10
CA PRO A 68 6.64 11.13 -5.79
C PRO A 68 7.88 10.63 -5.04
N ILE A 69 7.73 9.54 -4.29
CA ILE A 69 8.85 8.83 -3.66
C ILE A 69 9.46 7.89 -4.69
N PRO A 70 10.76 8.04 -5.04
CA PRO A 70 11.43 7.11 -5.93
C PRO A 70 11.65 5.77 -5.22
N CYS A 71 11.18 4.68 -5.84
CA CYS A 71 11.37 3.32 -5.35
C CYS A 71 11.74 2.40 -6.52
N ASP A 72 13.04 2.16 -6.71
CA ASP A 72 13.60 1.51 -7.90
C ASP A 72 13.08 2.17 -9.20
N GLU A 73 12.35 1.45 -10.05
CA GLU A 73 11.79 1.98 -11.31
C GLU A 73 10.45 2.71 -11.11
N HIS A 74 9.90 2.69 -9.90
CA HIS A 74 8.60 3.29 -9.58
C HIS A 74 8.72 4.69 -8.98
N GLN A 75 7.68 5.49 -9.23
CA GLN A 75 7.46 6.81 -8.65
C GLN A 75 6.15 6.76 -7.87
N ILE A 76 6.22 6.51 -6.56
CA ILE A 76 5.03 6.26 -5.74
C ILE A 76 4.48 7.61 -5.24
N GLU A 77 3.28 7.97 -5.68
CA GLU A 77 2.66 9.26 -5.36
C GLU A 77 1.82 9.23 -4.07
N LEU A 78 1.39 8.04 -3.62
CA LEU A 78 0.49 7.90 -2.49
C LEU A 78 1.21 7.37 -1.26
N LEU A 79 1.01 8.05 -0.13
CA LEU A 79 1.51 7.66 1.19
C LEU A 79 0.33 7.25 2.08
N GLU A 80 0.32 6.00 2.54
CA GLU A 80 -0.53 5.56 3.63
C GLU A 80 0.19 5.74 4.97
N LEU A 81 -0.49 6.38 5.92
CA LEU A 81 -0.02 6.62 7.27
C LEU A 81 -1.07 6.07 8.24
N PRO A 82 -0.92 4.83 8.73
CA PRO A 82 -1.77 4.31 9.79
C PRO A 82 -1.27 4.72 11.19
N SER A 83 -2.18 5.07 12.08
CA SER A 83 -1.90 5.19 13.52
C SER A 83 -1.54 3.81 14.10
N PRO A 84 -0.84 3.71 15.24
CA PRO A 84 -0.50 2.42 15.83
C PRO A 84 -1.75 1.62 16.18
N LYS A 85 -1.69 0.30 16.01
CA LYS A 85 -2.79 -0.62 16.36
C LYS A 85 -2.54 -1.21 17.74
N SER A 86 -3.52 -1.06 18.64
CA SER A 86 -3.46 -1.70 19.96
C SER A 86 -3.28 -3.22 19.83
N GLY A 87 -2.35 -3.80 20.58
CA GLY A 87 -2.01 -5.22 20.55
C GLY A 87 -1.22 -5.69 19.32
N SER A 88 -0.84 -4.78 18.41
CA SER A 88 -0.05 -5.10 17.22
C SER A 88 0.91 -3.95 16.89
N PRO A 89 1.92 -3.70 17.76
CA PRO A 89 2.86 -2.61 17.55
C PRO A 89 3.77 -2.89 16.34
N TYR A 90 4.09 -1.83 15.61
CA TYR A 90 5.09 -1.85 14.54
C TYR A 90 6.12 -0.75 14.83
N PRO A 91 7.41 -0.95 14.50
CA PRO A 91 8.38 0.14 14.54
C PRO A 91 8.00 1.20 13.52
N SER A 92 8.37 2.45 13.80
CA SER A 92 8.20 3.54 12.84
C SER A 92 9.06 3.31 11.60
N GLY A 93 8.52 3.62 10.42
CA GLY A 93 9.26 3.50 9.18
C GLY A 93 8.44 3.01 8.00
N LEU A 94 9.08 3.00 6.82
CA LEU A 94 8.53 2.37 5.63
C LEU A 94 8.40 0.86 5.86
N GLU A 95 7.20 0.32 5.65
CA GLU A 95 6.89 -1.06 6.01
C GLU A 95 6.47 -1.92 4.82
N HIS A 96 5.65 -1.41 3.91
CA HIS A 96 5.23 -2.12 2.70
C HIS A 96 4.90 -1.15 1.56
N VAL A 97 4.78 -1.73 0.36
CA VAL A 97 4.27 -1.09 -0.86
C VAL A 97 3.18 -1.98 -1.45
N GLU A 98 2.17 -1.37 -2.06
CA GLU A 98 1.12 -2.10 -2.77
C GLU A 98 1.17 -1.83 -4.27
N PHE A 99 0.87 -2.87 -5.05
CA PHE A 99 0.80 -2.82 -6.51
C PHE A 99 -0.55 -3.33 -6.99
N VAL A 100 -1.08 -2.67 -8.02
CA VAL A 100 -2.31 -3.09 -8.68
C VAL A 100 -1.99 -4.21 -9.66
N ILE A 101 -2.68 -5.35 -9.53
CA ILE A 101 -2.68 -6.41 -10.52
C ILE A 101 -3.84 -6.15 -11.49
N PRO A 102 -3.57 -5.73 -12.74
CA PRO A 102 -4.62 -5.47 -13.70
C PRO A 102 -5.32 -6.78 -14.07
N SER A 103 -6.65 -6.76 -14.16
CA SER A 103 -7.34 -7.86 -14.84
C SER A 103 -7.29 -7.68 -16.35
N SER A 104 -7.32 -8.78 -17.08
CA SER A 104 -7.54 -8.78 -18.53
C SER A 104 -9.00 -8.46 -18.93
N CYS A 105 -9.89 -8.14 -17.99
CA CYS A 105 -11.31 -7.91 -18.28
C CYS A 105 -11.56 -6.47 -18.72
N THR A 106 -11.78 -6.27 -20.02
CA THR A 106 -12.10 -4.97 -20.64
C THR A 106 -13.60 -4.66 -20.69
N SER A 107 -14.47 -5.53 -20.16
CA SER A 107 -15.92 -5.32 -20.23
C SER A 107 -16.49 -4.66 -18.95
N PRO A 108 -17.17 -3.51 -19.06
CA PRO A 108 -17.83 -2.87 -17.92
C PRO A 108 -19.11 -3.57 -17.45
N SER A 109 -19.48 -4.72 -18.04
CA SER A 109 -20.74 -5.44 -17.76
C SER A 109 -20.60 -6.70 -16.90
N ALA A 110 -19.42 -7.01 -16.37
CA ALA A 110 -19.27 -8.09 -15.40
C ALA A 110 -19.55 -7.55 -13.98
N PHE A 111 -20.81 -7.63 -13.55
CA PHE A 111 -21.26 -7.29 -12.18
C PHE A 111 -20.69 -8.22 -11.09
N GLU A 112 -19.76 -9.11 -11.41
CA GLU A 112 -18.92 -9.85 -10.47
C GLU A 112 -17.50 -9.90 -11.02
N PHE A 113 -16.76 -8.80 -10.82
CA PHE A 113 -15.32 -8.83 -11.06
C PHE A 113 -14.68 -9.67 -9.96
N ASP A 114 -14.27 -10.89 -10.30
CA ASP A 114 -13.66 -11.81 -9.35
C ASP A 114 -12.19 -11.44 -9.08
N HIS A 115 -12.01 -10.42 -8.24
CA HIS A 115 -10.69 -9.99 -7.75
C HIS A 115 -9.93 -11.15 -7.10
N GLU A 116 -10.62 -12.11 -6.47
CA GLU A 116 -9.98 -13.25 -5.83
C GLU A 116 -9.36 -14.18 -6.88
N SER A 117 -10.05 -14.48 -7.98
CA SER A 117 -9.47 -15.29 -9.07
C SER A 117 -8.25 -14.63 -9.71
N VAL A 118 -8.25 -13.30 -9.89
CA VAL A 118 -7.09 -12.57 -10.42
C VAL A 118 -5.89 -12.72 -9.48
N LEU A 119 -6.08 -12.48 -8.17
CA LEU A 119 -5.02 -12.63 -7.17
C LEU A 119 -4.53 -14.07 -7.05
N ARG A 120 -5.43 -15.06 -7.14
CA ARG A 120 -5.07 -16.48 -7.09
C ARG A 120 -4.26 -16.92 -8.30
N ARG A 121 -4.59 -16.42 -9.48
CA ARG A 121 -3.80 -16.66 -10.69
C ARG A 121 -2.39 -16.08 -10.54
N PHE A 122 -2.28 -14.81 -10.14
CA PHE A 122 -0.98 -14.17 -9.89
C PHE A 122 -0.16 -14.96 -8.87
N ALA A 123 -0.77 -15.38 -7.75
CA ALA A 123 -0.11 -16.21 -6.75
C ALA A 123 0.39 -17.56 -7.30
N SER A 124 -0.36 -18.20 -8.21
CA SER A 124 0.04 -19.47 -8.83
C SER A 124 1.24 -19.35 -9.76
N GLU A 125 1.50 -18.15 -10.31
CA GLU A 125 2.68 -17.83 -11.13
C GLU A 125 3.94 -17.66 -10.25
N HIS A 126 3.78 -17.51 -8.94
CA HIS A 126 4.85 -17.29 -7.96
C HIS A 126 4.80 -18.31 -6.80
N PRO A 127 5.10 -19.60 -7.06
CA PRO A 127 4.95 -20.68 -6.08
C PRO A 127 5.98 -20.64 -4.93
N LEU A 128 7.04 -19.82 -5.06
CA LEU A 128 8.06 -19.64 -4.02
C LEU A 128 7.60 -18.72 -2.87
N VAL A 129 6.44 -18.07 -3.02
CA VAL A 129 5.90 -17.11 -2.05
C VAL A 129 4.69 -17.70 -1.32
N GLU A 130 4.67 -17.55 -0.01
CA GLU A 130 3.49 -17.87 0.79
C GLU A 130 2.49 -16.71 0.71
N TRP A 131 1.34 -16.96 0.08
CA TRP A 131 0.31 -15.95 -0.15
C TRP A 131 -0.80 -15.96 0.91
N SER A 132 -1.17 -14.79 1.42
CA SER A 132 -2.29 -14.61 2.37
C SER A 132 -3.50 -13.93 1.69
N PHE A 133 -4.60 -14.67 1.56
CA PHE A 133 -5.88 -14.17 1.01
C PHE A 133 -6.87 -13.71 2.09
N LYS A 134 -6.40 -13.34 3.28
CA LYS A 134 -7.29 -12.93 4.40
C LYS A 134 -8.16 -11.72 4.05
N ALA A 135 -7.68 -10.83 3.18
CA ALA A 135 -8.38 -9.62 2.77
C ALA A 135 -9.57 -9.89 1.84
N THR A 136 -9.59 -10.99 1.07
CA THR A 136 -10.67 -11.29 0.11
C THR A 136 -11.97 -11.74 0.77
N LYS A 137 -11.91 -12.13 2.05
CA LYS A 137 -13.04 -12.70 2.80
C LYS A 137 -13.83 -11.68 3.64
N LYS A 138 -13.38 -10.43 3.72
CA LYS A 138 -14.10 -9.38 4.47
C LYS A 138 -15.15 -8.75 3.55
N ARG A 139 -16.39 -9.21 3.71
CA ARG A 139 -17.59 -8.52 3.20
C ARG A 139 -18.12 -7.57 4.26
#